data_AF-G3A8X7-F1
#
_entry.id   AF-G3A8X7-F1
#
_cell.length_a   1.000
_cell.length_b   1.000
_cell.length_c   1.000
_cell.angle_alpha   90.00
_cell.angle_beta   90.00
_cell.angle_gamma   90.00
#
_symmetry.space_group_name_H-M   'P 1'
#
loop_
_entity.id
_entity.type
_entity.pdbx_description
1 polymer ?
#
loop_
_entity_poly.entity_id
_entity_poly.type
_entity_poly.pdbx_seq_one_letter_code
_entity_poly.pdbx_strand_id
1 'polypeptide(L)'
;MKRARTMLAMAALVLGASGQAAEPVGVLPAGIVPLFGVTVDAVDDVNGVVDALAHLSHTPTARIVFDEGMDAAHYAAPVAAIRRVAYVMGELIDSSTLRLYSVRQAGARATDYLDVLGDSVDLWEIGNEINGEWTGRTRDVVDKTLAAYDAVKQRGARTALTLYYNEGCAGQPSRAMFDWAARNLPARLRNGVDYVFISYYEDDCKIAPPEWDAVFARLGELFPHAALGFGEVGTRHADRKRELIARYYGLTVHHPRYVGGYFWWSFRQDMVPRSRPLWRHIDAAFQTMRARPPAPLTR
;
A
#
# COMPACT_ATOMS: atom_id res chain seq x y z
N MET A 1 5.17 -84.70 -5.08
CA MET A 1 4.45 -83.81 -6.03
C MET A 1 4.45 -82.39 -5.46
N LYS A 2 4.99 -81.44 -6.23
CA LYS A 2 5.12 -80.01 -5.91
C LYS A 2 3.74 -79.36 -5.76
N ARG A 3 3.62 -78.37 -4.86
CA ARG A 3 2.96 -77.09 -5.13
C ARG A 3 3.33 -76.07 -4.04
N ALA A 4 4.23 -75.16 -4.40
CA ALA A 4 4.52 -73.94 -3.67
C ALA A 4 3.35 -72.95 -3.86
N ARG A 5 2.98 -72.23 -2.79
CA ARG A 5 2.09 -71.07 -2.84
C ARG A 5 2.88 -69.85 -2.40
N THR A 6 3.13 -68.98 -3.36
CA THR A 6 3.71 -67.65 -3.19
C THR A 6 2.65 -66.72 -2.58
N MET A 7 2.93 -66.09 -1.44
CA MET A 7 2.18 -64.92 -0.96
C MET A 7 3.06 -63.68 -1.15
N LEU A 8 2.53 -62.73 -1.92
CA LEU A 8 3.12 -61.44 -2.21
C LEU A 8 2.85 -60.50 -1.02
N ALA A 9 3.90 -59.92 -0.43
CA ALA A 9 3.78 -58.85 0.55
C ALA A 9 3.61 -57.51 -0.17
N MET A 10 2.49 -56.82 0.03
CA MET A 10 2.30 -55.42 -0.38
C MET A 10 2.91 -54.52 0.69
N ALA A 11 3.99 -53.82 0.36
CA ALA A 11 4.50 -52.69 1.14
C ALA A 11 3.68 -51.44 0.81
N ALA A 12 3.01 -50.87 1.80
CA ALA A 12 2.35 -49.57 1.69
C ALA A 12 3.42 -48.46 1.83
N LEU A 13 3.70 -47.73 0.75
CA LEU A 13 4.45 -46.47 0.81
C LEU A 13 3.51 -45.38 1.33
N VAL A 14 3.79 -44.88 2.53
CA VAL A 14 3.24 -43.61 3.01
C VAL A 14 4.10 -42.49 2.44
N LEU A 15 3.60 -41.80 1.40
CA LEU A 15 4.18 -40.56 0.92
C LEU A 15 3.86 -39.46 1.94
N GLY A 16 4.84 -39.11 2.77
CA GLY A 16 4.78 -37.91 3.60
C GLY A 16 4.76 -36.68 2.70
N ALA A 17 3.66 -35.92 2.73
CA ALA A 17 3.63 -34.58 2.16
C ALA A 17 4.53 -33.68 3.01
N SER A 18 5.75 -33.44 2.56
CA SER A 18 6.58 -32.37 3.09
C SER A 18 5.90 -31.05 2.79
N GLY A 19 5.29 -30.42 3.80
CA GLY A 19 4.85 -29.04 3.74
C GLY A 19 6.07 -28.14 3.58
N GLN A 20 6.53 -27.94 2.34
CA GLN A 20 7.39 -26.82 2.02
C GLN A 20 6.57 -25.57 2.32
N ALA A 21 6.96 -24.84 3.38
CA ALA A 21 6.47 -23.50 3.58
C ALA A 21 6.70 -22.73 2.28
N ALA A 22 5.66 -22.07 1.76
CA ALA A 22 5.81 -21.22 0.59
C ALA A 22 6.95 -20.22 0.87
N GLU A 23 7.97 -20.22 0.00
CA GLU A 23 9.04 -19.23 0.04
C GLU A 23 8.38 -17.83 -0.02
N PRO A 24 8.88 -16.84 0.76
CA PRO A 24 8.35 -15.50 0.71
C PRO A 24 8.32 -14.98 -0.72
N VAL A 25 7.34 -14.13 -1.04
CA VAL A 25 7.42 -13.36 -2.29
C VAL A 25 8.78 -12.65 -2.32
N GLY A 26 9.38 -12.52 -3.52
CA GLY A 26 10.71 -11.95 -3.67
C GLY A 26 10.84 -10.51 -3.14
N VAL A 27 11.93 -9.84 -3.43
CA VAL A 27 12.06 -8.41 -3.07
C VAL A 27 11.08 -7.60 -3.93
N LEU A 28 10.32 -6.68 -3.33
CA LEU A 28 9.50 -5.74 -4.10
C LEU A 28 10.38 -5.05 -5.15
N PRO A 29 10.10 -5.19 -6.45
CA PRO A 29 11.03 -4.77 -7.49
C PRO A 29 11.37 -3.29 -7.38
N ALA A 30 12.64 -2.97 -7.62
CA ALA A 30 13.06 -1.58 -7.73
C ALA A 30 12.62 -1.02 -9.09
N GLY A 31 12.35 0.29 -9.14
CA GLY A 31 12.02 1.01 -10.37
C GLY A 31 10.53 1.18 -10.62
N ILE A 32 10.19 1.58 -11.86
CA ILE A 32 8.81 1.84 -12.27
C ILE A 32 8.18 0.53 -12.72
N VAL A 33 7.69 -0.24 -11.75
CA VAL A 33 6.89 -1.44 -11.98
C VAL A 33 5.46 -1.24 -11.48
N PRO A 34 4.45 -1.85 -12.11
CA PRO A 34 3.08 -1.81 -11.61
C PRO A 34 2.99 -2.32 -10.16
N LEU A 35 2.33 -1.55 -9.31
CA LEU A 35 1.93 -1.92 -7.96
C LEU A 35 0.45 -2.29 -7.95
N PHE A 36 0.17 -3.50 -7.50
CA PHE A 36 -1.18 -4.04 -7.32
C PHE A 36 -1.61 -3.84 -5.86
N GLY A 37 -1.98 -2.61 -5.50
CA GLY A 37 -2.18 -2.26 -4.09
C GLY A 37 -3.56 -2.62 -3.56
N VAL A 38 -3.63 -3.00 -2.29
CA VAL A 38 -4.86 -3.19 -1.48
C VAL A 38 -4.57 -2.78 -0.04
N THR A 39 -5.59 -2.34 0.71
CA THR A 39 -5.40 -1.90 2.09
C THR A 39 -5.96 -2.88 3.13
N VAL A 40 -5.10 -3.29 4.06
CA VAL A 40 -5.40 -4.07 5.26
C VAL A 40 -5.36 -3.12 6.45
N ASP A 41 -6.53 -2.65 6.85
CA ASP A 41 -6.75 -1.68 7.93
C ASP A 41 -6.93 -2.32 9.32
N ALA A 42 -6.83 -3.65 9.41
CA ALA A 42 -6.80 -4.39 10.67
C ALA A 42 -6.15 -5.77 10.48
N VAL A 43 -5.45 -6.26 11.50
CA VAL A 43 -4.76 -7.56 11.50
C VAL A 43 -5.47 -8.63 12.37
N ASP A 44 -6.74 -8.41 12.70
CA ASP A 44 -7.55 -9.26 13.56
C ASP A 44 -7.91 -10.64 12.95
N ASP A 45 -7.96 -10.75 11.62
CA ASP A 45 -8.14 -12.00 10.85
C ASP A 45 -7.00 -12.20 9.84
N VAL A 46 -5.76 -12.29 10.33
CA VAL A 46 -4.59 -12.44 9.44
C VAL A 46 -4.65 -13.69 8.56
N ASN A 47 -5.23 -14.79 9.04
CA ASN A 47 -5.33 -16.02 8.24
C ASN A 47 -6.27 -15.82 7.05
N GLY A 48 -7.43 -15.17 7.25
CA GLY A 48 -8.33 -14.81 6.16
C GLY A 48 -7.69 -13.82 5.18
N VAL A 49 -6.95 -12.83 5.70
CA VAL A 49 -6.21 -11.87 4.86
C VAL A 49 -5.16 -12.59 4.00
N VAL A 50 -4.34 -13.46 4.60
CA VAL A 50 -3.31 -14.23 3.88
C VAL A 50 -3.94 -15.14 2.83
N ASP A 51 -5.01 -15.87 3.14
CA ASP A 51 -5.73 -16.70 2.17
C ASP A 51 -6.26 -15.86 1.00
N ALA A 52 -6.87 -14.71 1.29
CA ALA A 52 -7.41 -13.85 0.24
C ALA A 52 -6.32 -13.23 -0.65
N LEU A 53 -5.19 -12.80 -0.09
CA LEU A 53 -4.07 -12.23 -0.85
C LEU A 53 -3.35 -13.29 -1.71
N ALA A 54 -3.11 -14.48 -1.15
CA ALA A 54 -2.37 -15.55 -1.79
C ALA A 54 -3.05 -16.10 -3.06
N HIS A 55 -4.36 -15.90 -3.19
CA HIS A 55 -5.16 -16.40 -4.31
C HIS A 55 -5.40 -15.35 -5.40
N LEU A 56 -4.91 -14.11 -5.26
CA LEU A 56 -4.99 -13.11 -6.32
C LEU A 56 -4.08 -13.49 -7.49
N SER A 57 -4.46 -13.10 -8.70
CA SER A 57 -3.77 -13.45 -9.95
C SER A 57 -2.39 -12.81 -10.10
N HIS A 58 -2.11 -11.76 -9.31
CA HIS A 58 -0.83 -11.06 -9.25
C HIS A 58 -0.44 -10.88 -7.79
N THR A 59 0.87 -10.91 -7.50
CA THR A 59 1.39 -10.60 -6.16
C THR A 59 0.98 -9.19 -5.75
N PRO A 60 0.12 -9.02 -4.73
CA PRO A 60 -0.32 -7.70 -4.30
C PRO A 60 0.77 -6.96 -3.53
N THR A 61 0.61 -5.65 -3.39
CA THR A 61 1.23 -4.86 -2.32
C THR A 61 0.14 -4.55 -1.28
N ALA A 62 0.24 -5.15 -0.10
CA ALA A 62 -0.66 -4.87 1.01
C ALA A 62 -0.17 -3.62 1.76
N ARG A 63 -0.94 -2.54 1.69
CA ARG A 63 -0.81 -1.39 2.60
C ARG A 63 -1.42 -1.77 3.94
N ILE A 64 -0.63 -1.77 5.00
CA ILE A 64 -1.07 -2.13 6.35
C ILE A 64 -1.12 -0.86 7.19
N VAL A 65 -2.28 -0.59 7.78
CA VAL A 65 -2.48 0.53 8.70
C VAL A 65 -1.94 0.11 10.06
N PHE A 66 -1.02 0.91 10.62
CA PHE A 66 -0.61 0.73 12.00
C PHE A 66 -1.43 1.66 12.89
N ASP A 67 -2.41 1.07 13.56
CA ASP A 67 -3.41 1.74 14.40
C ASP A 67 -2.76 2.54 15.55
N GLU A 68 -3.44 3.60 15.95
CA GLU A 68 -2.99 4.47 17.00
C GLU A 68 -2.86 3.76 18.35
N GLY A 69 -1.79 4.06 19.09
CA GLY A 69 -1.55 3.47 20.40
C GLY A 69 -1.10 2.01 20.40
N MET A 70 -1.16 1.31 19.27
CA MET A 70 -0.59 -0.03 19.11
C MET A 70 0.92 0.04 18.96
N ASP A 71 1.64 -0.93 19.52
CA ASP A 71 3.09 -1.05 19.36
C ASP A 71 3.46 -1.89 18.14
N ALA A 72 4.73 -1.83 17.73
CA ALA A 72 5.20 -2.60 16.57
C ALA A 72 5.14 -4.12 16.79
N ALA A 73 5.27 -4.59 18.05
CA ALA A 73 5.24 -6.01 18.38
C ALA A 73 3.88 -6.65 18.09
N HIS A 74 2.79 -5.89 18.25
CA HIS A 74 1.45 -6.31 17.84
C HIS A 74 1.38 -6.75 16.36
N TYR A 75 2.14 -6.08 15.49
CA TYR A 75 2.12 -6.31 14.04
C TYR A 75 3.18 -7.32 13.57
N ALA A 76 4.15 -7.71 14.40
CA ALA A 76 5.29 -8.54 13.97
C ALA A 76 4.86 -9.86 13.31
N ALA A 77 4.03 -10.66 13.99
CA ALA A 77 3.58 -11.93 13.44
C ALA A 77 2.61 -11.75 12.24
N PRO A 78 1.62 -10.84 12.28
CA PRO A 78 0.74 -10.63 11.13
C PRO A 78 1.45 -10.11 9.88
N VAL A 79 2.33 -9.11 10.03
CA VAL A 79 3.07 -8.53 8.90
C VAL A 79 3.99 -9.58 8.27
N ALA A 80 4.71 -10.36 9.08
CA ALA A 80 5.54 -11.46 8.58
C ALA A 80 4.70 -12.53 7.85
N ALA A 81 3.46 -12.78 8.27
CA ALA A 81 2.56 -13.72 7.60
C ALA A 81 2.08 -13.19 6.24
N ILE A 82 1.67 -11.92 6.18
CA ILE A 82 1.26 -11.24 4.94
C ILE A 82 2.44 -11.17 3.96
N ARG A 83 3.65 -10.86 4.46
CA ARG A 83 4.86 -10.73 3.66
C ARG A 83 5.26 -12.02 2.92
N ARG A 84 4.75 -13.18 3.33
CA ARG A 84 4.97 -14.43 2.59
C ARG A 84 4.20 -14.51 1.27
N VAL A 85 3.11 -13.76 1.13
CA VAL A 85 2.19 -13.85 -0.02
C VAL A 85 1.96 -12.51 -0.73
N ALA A 86 2.44 -11.42 -0.17
CA ALA A 86 2.31 -10.06 -0.67
C ALA A 86 3.57 -9.24 -0.36
N TYR A 87 3.83 -8.19 -1.15
CA TYR A 87 4.70 -7.11 -0.69
C TYR A 87 3.98 -6.30 0.38
N VAL A 88 4.71 -5.64 1.27
CA VAL A 88 4.12 -4.86 2.36
C VAL A 88 4.53 -3.40 2.28
N MET A 89 3.54 -2.51 2.31
CA MET A 89 3.71 -1.11 2.65
C MET A 89 3.16 -0.86 4.06
N GLY A 90 3.97 -0.36 4.99
CA GLY A 90 3.52 -0.02 6.34
C GLY A 90 3.19 1.47 6.47
N GLU A 91 1.95 1.79 6.83
CA GLU A 91 1.54 3.15 7.19
C GLU A 91 1.86 3.43 8.64
N LEU A 92 2.81 4.36 8.87
CA LEU A 92 3.29 4.65 10.22
C LEU A 92 2.24 5.34 11.09
N ILE A 93 1.52 6.32 10.53
CA ILE A 93 0.52 7.10 11.25
C ILE A 93 -0.58 7.51 10.28
N ASP A 94 -1.80 7.07 10.56
CA ASP A 94 -2.98 7.47 9.80
C ASP A 94 -3.31 8.96 9.96
N SER A 95 -3.81 9.57 8.88
CA SER A 95 -4.09 11.00 8.83
C SER A 95 -5.14 11.43 9.86
N SER A 96 -6.11 10.56 10.18
CA SER A 96 -7.17 10.82 11.15
C SER A 96 -6.65 10.89 12.59
N THR A 97 -5.53 10.21 12.87
CA THR A 97 -4.92 10.14 14.21
C THR A 97 -3.63 10.92 14.33
N LEU A 98 -3.13 11.52 13.23
CA LEU A 98 -1.88 12.28 13.19
C LEU A 98 -1.78 13.38 14.27
N ARG A 99 -2.91 13.98 14.66
CA ARG A 99 -2.97 15.00 15.71
C ARG A 99 -2.67 14.49 17.12
N LEU A 100 -2.84 13.19 17.37
CA LEU A 100 -2.59 12.57 18.66
C LEU A 100 -1.09 12.48 19.00
N TYR A 101 -0.23 12.57 17.99
CA TYR A 101 1.21 12.47 18.13
C TYR A 101 1.88 13.84 18.11
N SER A 102 2.87 14.06 18.98
CA SER A 102 3.88 15.09 18.81
C SER A 102 4.93 14.68 17.76
N VAL A 103 5.75 15.63 17.28
CA VAL A 103 6.87 15.35 16.37
C VAL A 103 7.81 14.28 16.94
N ARG A 104 8.15 14.38 18.23
CA ARG A 104 9.01 13.41 18.92
C ARG A 104 8.37 12.02 18.94
N GLN A 105 7.08 11.91 19.25
CA GLN A 105 6.39 10.62 19.25
C GLN A 105 6.28 10.02 17.86
N ALA A 106 6.07 10.83 16.82
CA ALA A 106 6.06 10.35 15.44
C ALA A 106 7.41 9.76 15.02
N GLY A 107 8.52 10.45 15.33
CA GLY A 107 9.86 9.94 15.06
C GLY A 107 10.22 8.69 15.87
N ALA A 108 9.82 8.62 17.14
CA ALA A 108 10.00 7.44 17.98
C ALA A 108 9.22 6.24 17.44
N ARG A 109 7.93 6.43 17.12
CA ARG A 109 7.10 5.40 16.50
C ARG A 109 7.71 4.90 15.19
N ALA A 110 8.16 5.79 14.31
CA ALA A 110 8.82 5.39 13.07
C ALA A 110 10.04 4.49 13.34
N THR A 111 10.90 4.89 14.29
CA THR A 111 12.09 4.12 14.70
C THR A 111 11.70 2.75 15.24
N ASP A 112 10.76 2.68 16.18
CA ASP A 112 10.33 1.44 16.82
C ASP A 112 9.75 0.44 15.81
N TYR A 113 8.92 0.93 14.88
CA TYR A 113 8.33 0.10 13.84
C TYR A 113 9.37 -0.40 12.83
N LEU A 114 10.30 0.46 12.42
CA LEU A 114 11.40 0.07 11.54
C LEU A 114 12.29 -1.00 12.17
N ASP A 115 12.59 -0.89 13.46
CA ASP A 115 13.46 -1.85 14.16
C ASP A 115 12.80 -3.22 14.36
N VAL A 116 11.48 -3.26 14.54
CA VAL A 116 10.75 -4.51 14.77
C VAL A 116 10.28 -5.16 13.46
N LEU A 117 9.87 -4.37 12.46
CA LEU A 117 9.20 -4.88 11.25
C LEU A 117 10.05 -4.71 9.98
N GLY A 118 11.25 -4.13 10.07
CA GLY A 118 12.08 -3.78 8.91
C GLY A 118 12.34 -4.94 7.93
N ASP A 119 12.48 -6.16 8.43
CA ASP A 119 12.69 -7.36 7.61
C ASP A 119 11.41 -7.83 6.88
N SER A 120 10.24 -7.34 7.29
CA SER A 120 8.94 -7.75 6.74
C SER A 120 8.17 -6.63 6.04
N VAL A 121 8.72 -5.41 5.97
CA VAL A 121 8.11 -4.24 5.32
C VAL A 121 8.99 -3.76 4.17
N ASP A 122 8.44 -3.73 2.95
CA ASP A 122 9.19 -3.37 1.74
C ASP A 122 9.22 -1.85 1.46
N LEU A 123 8.23 -1.13 1.98
CA LEU A 123 7.97 0.30 1.74
C LEU A 123 7.32 0.94 2.97
N TRP A 124 7.77 2.13 3.36
CA TRP A 124 7.26 2.83 4.54
C TRP A 124 6.53 4.09 4.13
N GLU A 125 5.24 4.18 4.42
CA GLU A 125 4.47 5.39 4.22
C GLU A 125 4.69 6.34 5.40
N ILE A 126 5.43 7.42 5.11
CA ILE A 126 5.95 8.38 6.09
C ILE A 126 4.98 9.52 6.40
N GLY A 127 3.87 9.57 5.68
CA GLY A 127 2.81 10.55 5.87
C GLY A 127 1.62 10.18 5.00
N ASN A 128 0.45 10.10 5.64
CA ASN A 128 -0.81 9.90 4.96
C ASN A 128 -1.64 11.20 4.95
N GLU A 129 -2.17 11.54 3.78
CA GLU A 129 -3.05 12.69 3.53
C GLU A 129 -2.66 13.98 4.26
N ILE A 130 -1.36 14.29 4.28
CA ILE A 130 -0.79 15.32 5.17
C ILE A 130 -1.30 16.74 4.89
N ASN A 131 -1.82 16.99 3.69
CA ASN A 131 -2.46 18.25 3.33
C ASN A 131 -3.92 18.36 3.81
N GLY A 132 -4.50 17.31 4.38
CA GLY A 132 -5.85 17.31 4.95
C GLY A 132 -6.03 18.40 6.01
N GLU A 133 -7.24 18.95 6.11
CA GLU A 133 -7.53 20.05 7.04
C GLU A 133 -7.57 19.61 8.49
N TRP A 134 -7.87 18.34 8.72
CA TRP A 134 -7.97 17.71 10.03
C TRP A 134 -6.62 17.36 10.66
N THR A 135 -5.51 17.40 9.90
CA THR A 135 -4.20 16.92 10.34
C THR A 135 -3.51 17.83 11.37
N GLY A 136 -4.03 19.04 11.58
CA GLY A 136 -3.51 20.01 12.55
C GLY A 136 -2.64 21.07 11.90
N ARG A 137 -1.76 21.73 12.68
CA ARG A 137 -0.94 22.85 12.18
C ARG A 137 0.07 22.35 11.15
N THR A 138 0.14 23.04 10.00
CA THR A 138 1.03 22.68 8.88
C THR A 138 2.47 22.41 9.29
N ARG A 139 3.06 23.27 10.13
CA ARG A 139 4.44 23.07 10.61
C ARG A 139 4.60 21.74 11.36
N ASP A 140 3.70 21.42 12.26
CA ASP A 140 3.77 20.17 13.04
C ASP A 140 3.62 18.94 12.13
N VAL A 141 2.74 19.03 11.12
CA VAL A 141 2.53 17.95 10.15
C VAL A 141 3.78 17.71 9.30
N VAL A 142 4.39 18.78 8.79
CA VAL A 142 5.64 18.71 8.02
C VAL A 142 6.77 18.16 8.90
N ASP A 143 6.91 18.65 10.13
CA ASP A 143 7.96 18.21 11.06
C ASP A 143 7.81 16.72 11.43
N LYS A 144 6.58 16.21 11.62
CA LYS A 144 6.31 14.77 11.82
C LYS A 144 6.68 13.93 10.60
N THR A 145 6.27 14.39 9.41
CA THR A 145 6.57 13.70 8.14
C THR A 145 8.08 13.61 7.93
N LEU A 146 8.81 14.69 8.23
CA LEU A 146 10.27 14.73 8.15
C LEU A 146 10.95 13.83 9.18
N ALA A 147 10.43 13.74 10.40
CA ALA A 147 10.96 12.83 11.42
C ALA A 147 10.83 11.35 10.99
N ALA A 148 9.68 10.97 10.41
CA ALA A 148 9.49 9.64 9.83
C ALA A 148 10.39 9.41 8.61
N TYR A 149 10.45 10.38 7.69
CA TYR A 149 11.36 10.34 6.52
C TYR A 149 12.81 10.09 6.94
N ASP A 150 13.33 10.86 7.90
CA ASP A 150 14.71 10.75 8.35
C ASP A 150 15.00 9.38 8.99
N ALA A 151 14.06 8.86 9.80
CA ALA A 151 14.18 7.52 10.39
C ALA A 151 14.26 6.40 9.34
N VAL A 152 13.43 6.48 8.28
CA VAL A 152 13.41 5.51 7.18
C VAL A 152 14.68 5.61 6.33
N LYS A 153 15.10 6.82 5.92
CA LYS A 153 16.29 7.01 5.07
C LYS A 153 17.58 6.63 5.80
N GLN A 154 17.68 6.85 7.12
CA GLN A 154 18.83 6.42 7.92
C GLN A 154 19.04 4.90 7.90
N ARG A 155 17.99 4.11 7.69
CA ARG A 155 18.03 2.65 7.55
C ARG A 155 18.15 2.18 6.09
N GLY A 156 18.29 3.11 5.14
CA GLY A 156 18.36 2.78 3.71
C GLY A 156 17.06 2.20 3.13
N ALA A 157 15.95 2.31 3.85
CA ALA A 157 14.65 1.80 3.42
C ALA A 157 13.93 2.76 2.47
N ARG A 158 12.92 2.24 1.76
CA ARG A 158 12.12 3.01 0.79
C ARG A 158 10.98 3.75 1.47
N THR A 159 10.70 4.96 1.01
CA THR A 159 9.63 5.82 1.53
C THR A 159 8.49 6.00 0.52
N ALA A 160 7.25 6.03 1.00
CA ALA A 160 6.08 6.53 0.30
C ALA A 160 5.49 7.74 1.02
N LEU A 161 4.92 8.68 0.27
CA LEU A 161 4.14 9.80 0.78
C LEU A 161 2.80 9.84 0.07
N THR A 162 1.69 9.80 0.81
CA THR A 162 0.33 9.89 0.24
C THR A 162 -0.25 11.27 0.50
N LEU A 163 -0.73 11.94 -0.57
CA LEU A 163 -1.35 13.26 -0.53
C LEU A 163 -2.83 13.14 -0.85
N TYR A 164 -3.67 13.90 -0.16
CA TYR A 164 -5.12 13.92 -0.38
C TYR A 164 -5.47 14.84 -1.56
N TYR A 165 -6.04 14.29 -2.62
CA TYR A 165 -6.47 15.07 -3.77
C TYR A 165 -7.80 15.77 -3.48
N ASN A 166 -7.73 17.08 -3.34
CA ASN A 166 -8.87 17.96 -3.05
C ASN A 166 -8.89 19.22 -3.94
N GLU A 167 -8.24 19.17 -5.11
CA GLU A 167 -8.25 20.28 -6.06
C GLU A 167 -9.68 20.59 -6.52
N GLY A 168 -10.10 21.84 -6.37
CA GLY A 168 -11.46 22.29 -6.71
C GLY A 168 -12.55 22.00 -5.66
N CYS A 169 -12.22 21.32 -4.56
CA CYS A 169 -13.17 21.01 -3.48
C CYS A 169 -12.60 21.19 -2.06
N ALA A 170 -11.35 21.64 -1.92
CA ALA A 170 -10.76 21.92 -0.61
C ALA A 170 -11.61 22.93 0.17
N GLY A 171 -11.93 22.61 1.44
CA GLY A 171 -12.65 23.53 2.34
C GLY A 171 -11.83 24.79 2.64
N GLN A 172 -10.50 24.64 2.67
CA GLN A 172 -9.51 25.70 2.77
C GLN A 172 -8.63 25.68 1.52
N PRO A 173 -8.67 26.73 0.67
CA PRO A 173 -7.83 26.78 -0.53
C PRO A 173 -6.32 26.66 -0.25
N SER A 174 -5.87 27.05 0.96
CA SER A 174 -4.48 26.88 1.38
C SER A 174 -4.04 25.41 1.51
N ARG A 175 -5.01 24.49 1.58
CA ARG A 175 -4.87 23.03 1.77
C ARG A 175 -5.12 22.24 0.48
N ALA A 176 -5.39 22.92 -0.64
CA ALA A 176 -5.40 22.32 -1.96
C ALA A 176 -4.05 21.61 -2.20
N MET A 177 -4.11 20.34 -2.62
CA MET A 177 -3.00 19.40 -2.65
C MET A 177 -1.71 20.00 -3.22
N PHE A 178 -1.75 20.56 -4.43
CA PHE A 178 -0.57 21.04 -5.11
C PHE A 178 0.00 22.30 -4.47
N ASP A 179 -0.86 23.28 -4.18
CA ASP A 179 -0.40 24.54 -3.60
C ASP A 179 0.11 24.34 -2.16
N TRP A 180 -0.52 23.45 -1.39
CA TRP A 180 -0.05 23.11 -0.05
C TRP A 180 1.29 22.38 -0.11
N ALA A 181 1.43 21.37 -0.97
CA ALA A 181 2.65 20.59 -1.08
C ALA A 181 3.83 21.45 -1.58
N ALA A 182 3.61 22.29 -2.59
CA ALA A 182 4.63 23.19 -3.13
C ALA A 182 5.11 24.23 -2.11
N ARG A 183 4.21 24.77 -1.30
CA ARG A 183 4.55 25.79 -0.29
C ARG A 183 5.23 25.23 0.94
N ASN A 184 4.85 24.04 1.39
CA ASN A 184 5.18 23.56 2.72
C ASN A 184 6.19 22.42 2.75
N LEU A 185 6.30 21.62 1.68
CA LEU A 185 7.23 20.50 1.67
C LEU A 185 8.63 20.96 1.21
N PRO A 186 9.68 20.72 2.03
CA PRO A 186 11.02 21.14 1.68
C PRO A 186 11.54 20.33 0.49
N ALA A 187 12.44 20.94 -0.29
CA ALA A 187 13.04 20.32 -1.47
C ALA A 187 13.69 18.96 -1.15
N ARG A 188 14.30 18.80 0.03
CA ARG A 188 14.90 17.53 0.46
C ARG A 188 13.92 16.37 0.51
N LEU A 189 12.67 16.64 0.88
CA LEU A 189 11.63 15.62 0.91
C LEU A 189 11.12 15.38 -0.51
N ARG A 190 10.78 16.45 -1.24
CA ARG A 190 10.23 16.36 -2.60
C ARG A 190 11.17 15.64 -3.59
N ASN A 191 12.48 15.81 -3.41
CA ASN A 191 13.49 15.17 -4.25
C ASN A 191 13.95 13.79 -3.72
N GLY A 192 13.59 13.43 -2.49
CA GLY A 192 14.18 12.28 -1.79
C GLY A 192 13.23 11.10 -1.53
N VAL A 193 11.92 11.32 -1.66
CA VAL A 193 10.92 10.26 -1.54
C VAL A 193 10.94 9.32 -2.75
N ASP A 194 10.88 8.02 -2.49
CA ASP A 194 10.89 6.99 -3.54
C ASP A 194 9.52 6.86 -4.24
N TYR A 195 8.42 7.05 -3.52
CA TYR A 195 7.05 7.01 -4.05
C TYR A 195 6.24 8.22 -3.56
N VAL A 196 5.41 8.78 -4.44
CA VAL A 196 4.37 9.74 -4.08
C VAL A 196 3.05 9.30 -4.65
N PHE A 197 2.06 9.26 -3.78
CA PHE A 197 0.76 8.72 -4.08
C PHE A 197 -0.34 9.76 -3.84
N ILE A 198 -1.45 9.55 -4.55
CA ILE A 198 -2.69 10.30 -4.38
C ILE A 198 -3.71 9.43 -3.65
N SER A 199 -4.27 9.94 -2.56
CA SER A 199 -5.55 9.49 -2.03
C SER A 199 -6.67 10.25 -2.72
N TYR A 200 -7.67 9.54 -3.25
CA TYR A 200 -8.84 10.17 -3.86
C TYR A 200 -10.13 9.39 -3.59
N TYR A 201 -11.11 10.11 -3.04
CA TYR A 201 -12.45 9.63 -2.78
C TYR A 201 -13.48 10.51 -3.51
N GLU A 202 -14.20 9.94 -4.47
CA GLU A 202 -15.31 10.62 -5.17
C GLU A 202 -16.44 11.02 -4.19
N ASP A 203 -16.47 10.40 -3.01
CA ASP A 203 -17.47 10.65 -1.97
C ASP A 203 -17.27 12.01 -1.29
N ASP A 204 -16.03 12.46 -1.22
CA ASP A 204 -15.62 13.67 -0.48
C ASP A 204 -15.49 14.86 -1.42
N CYS A 205 -14.95 14.62 -2.62
CA CYS A 205 -14.69 15.64 -3.61
C CYS A 205 -15.66 15.51 -4.79
N LYS A 206 -16.81 16.20 -4.71
CA LYS A 206 -17.86 16.19 -5.75
C LYS A 206 -17.53 17.10 -6.93
N ILE A 207 -16.49 16.74 -7.67
CA ILE A 207 -16.01 17.41 -8.87
C ILE A 207 -16.23 16.55 -10.11
N ALA A 208 -16.05 17.14 -11.29
CA ALA A 208 -15.89 16.34 -12.51
C ALA A 208 -14.68 15.41 -12.37
N PRO A 209 -14.68 14.22 -13.00
CA PRO A 209 -13.54 13.31 -12.98
C PRO A 209 -12.24 14.05 -13.34
N PRO A 210 -11.19 13.96 -12.51
CA PRO A 210 -9.92 14.61 -12.82
C PRO A 210 -9.28 14.07 -14.09
N GLU A 211 -8.65 14.95 -14.86
CA GLU A 211 -7.78 14.57 -15.98
C GLU A 211 -6.47 14.00 -15.42
N TRP A 212 -6.46 12.71 -15.12
CA TRP A 212 -5.37 12.06 -14.37
C TRP A 212 -4.01 12.21 -15.04
N ASP A 213 -3.92 12.25 -16.37
CA ASP A 213 -2.66 12.52 -17.08
C ASP A 213 -2.07 13.88 -16.70
N ALA A 214 -2.90 14.94 -16.68
CA ALA A 214 -2.47 16.28 -16.28
C ALA A 214 -2.14 16.35 -14.78
N VAL A 215 -2.93 15.68 -13.93
CA VAL A 215 -2.69 15.60 -12.49
C VAL A 215 -1.35 14.93 -12.20
N PHE A 216 -1.08 13.76 -12.79
CA PHE A 216 0.18 13.05 -12.58
C PHE A 216 1.38 13.72 -13.25
N ALA A 217 1.19 14.45 -14.35
CA ALA A 217 2.25 15.30 -14.90
C ALA A 217 2.67 16.40 -13.90
N ARG A 218 1.70 17.14 -13.36
CA ARG A 218 1.97 18.18 -12.34
C ARG A 218 2.57 17.58 -11.05
N LEU A 219 2.11 16.41 -10.64
CA LEU A 219 2.69 15.71 -9.48
C LEU A 219 4.15 15.31 -9.75
N GLY A 220 4.44 14.83 -10.95
CA GLY A 220 5.78 14.47 -11.39
C GLY A 220 6.74 15.65 -11.42
N GLU A 221 6.29 16.84 -11.80
CA GLU A 221 7.10 18.07 -11.73
C GLU A 221 7.41 18.46 -10.29
N LEU A 222 6.44 18.32 -9.37
CA LEU A 222 6.62 18.67 -7.97
C LEU A 222 7.55 17.70 -7.22
N PHE A 223 7.52 16.42 -7.60
CA PHE A 223 8.31 15.32 -7.06
C PHE A 223 9.12 14.63 -8.18
N PRO A 224 10.27 15.19 -8.58
CA PRO A 224 10.95 14.84 -9.84
C PRO A 224 11.53 13.42 -9.90
N HIS A 225 11.73 12.75 -8.76
CA HIS A 225 12.39 11.44 -8.70
C HIS A 225 11.48 10.30 -8.23
N ALA A 226 10.27 10.61 -7.76
CA ALA A 226 9.37 9.61 -7.19
C ALA A 226 8.66 8.77 -8.27
N ALA A 227 8.40 7.50 -7.98
CA ALA A 227 7.33 6.77 -8.63
C ALA A 227 5.97 7.35 -8.22
N LEU A 228 5.02 7.39 -9.16
CA LEU A 228 3.74 8.08 -8.98
C LEU A 228 2.56 7.11 -9.04
N GLY A 229 1.54 7.31 -8.22
CA GLY A 229 0.38 6.44 -8.23
C GLY A 229 -0.74 6.92 -7.32
N PHE A 230 -1.66 6.02 -7.03
CA PHE A 230 -2.69 6.17 -6.02
C PHE A 230 -2.28 5.41 -4.76
N GLY A 231 -2.53 6.01 -3.60
CA GLY A 231 -2.20 5.50 -2.27
C GLY A 231 -3.44 5.08 -1.52
N GLU A 232 -4.59 5.63 -1.92
CA GLU A 232 -5.92 5.21 -1.50
C GLU A 232 -6.95 5.54 -2.60
N VAL A 233 -7.83 4.59 -2.89
CA VAL A 233 -9.10 4.83 -3.57
C VAL A 233 -10.16 3.94 -2.92
N GLY A 234 -11.40 4.41 -2.85
CA GLY A 234 -12.47 3.64 -2.25
C GLY A 234 -13.80 4.36 -2.26
N THR A 235 -14.78 3.77 -1.59
CA THR A 235 -16.08 4.41 -1.35
C THR A 235 -16.78 3.79 -0.15
N ARG A 236 -17.58 4.60 0.55
CA ARG A 236 -18.52 4.11 1.58
C ARG A 236 -19.81 3.53 0.99
N HIS A 237 -20.06 3.75 -0.31
CA HIS A 237 -21.28 3.32 -1.00
C HIS A 237 -21.12 1.90 -1.56
N ALA A 238 -21.73 0.91 -0.89
CA ALA A 238 -21.58 -0.51 -1.21
C ALA A 238 -21.94 -0.87 -2.66
N ASP A 239 -22.97 -0.22 -3.21
CA ASP A 239 -23.46 -0.40 -4.59
C ASP A 239 -22.49 0.12 -5.66
N ARG A 240 -21.60 1.07 -5.30
CA ARG A 240 -20.61 1.65 -6.21
C ARG A 240 -19.27 0.93 -6.21
N LYS A 241 -18.98 0.10 -5.19
CA LYS A 241 -17.65 -0.52 -5.00
C LYS A 241 -17.16 -1.28 -6.23
N ARG A 242 -18.00 -2.15 -6.81
CA ARG A 242 -17.64 -2.93 -8.01
C ARG A 242 -17.24 -2.04 -9.18
N GLU A 243 -18.02 -0.99 -9.44
CA GLU A 243 -17.77 -0.07 -10.55
C GLU A 243 -16.47 0.71 -10.33
N LEU A 244 -16.26 1.23 -9.12
CA LEU A 244 -15.05 2.00 -8.81
C LEU A 244 -13.78 1.15 -8.82
N ILE A 245 -13.82 -0.11 -8.36
CA ILE A 245 -12.71 -1.05 -8.53
C ILE A 245 -12.34 -1.15 -10.02
N ALA A 246 -13.32 -1.45 -10.88
CA ALA A 246 -13.06 -1.59 -12.31
C ALA A 246 -12.54 -0.29 -12.95
N ARG A 247 -13.09 0.86 -12.53
CA ARG A 247 -12.69 2.18 -13.00
C ARG A 247 -11.24 2.49 -12.66
N TYR A 248 -10.88 2.51 -11.37
CA TYR A 248 -9.56 2.96 -10.93
C TYR A 248 -8.46 2.00 -11.35
N TYR A 249 -8.63 0.69 -11.12
CA TYR A 249 -7.64 -0.30 -11.50
C TYR A 249 -7.52 -0.45 -13.04
N GLY A 250 -8.55 -0.04 -13.78
CA GLY A 250 -8.55 0.03 -15.25
C GLY A 250 -8.00 1.34 -15.84
N LEU A 251 -7.61 2.33 -15.02
CA LEU A 251 -7.11 3.61 -15.53
C LEU A 251 -5.81 3.43 -16.33
N THR A 252 -5.72 4.16 -17.43
CA THR A 252 -4.47 4.32 -18.20
C THR A 252 -3.95 5.73 -18.00
N VAL A 253 -2.81 5.85 -17.32
CA VAL A 253 -2.09 7.13 -17.13
C VAL A 253 -0.78 7.12 -17.91
N HIS A 254 -0.54 8.15 -18.71
CA HIS A 254 0.57 8.32 -19.65
C HIS A 254 1.75 9.09 -19.04
N HIS A 255 2.12 8.75 -17.80
CA HIS A 255 3.34 9.25 -17.18
C HIS A 255 4.39 8.13 -17.06
N PRO A 256 5.67 8.36 -17.44
CA PRO A 256 6.69 7.31 -17.47
C PRO A 256 7.08 6.77 -16.09
N ARG A 257 6.75 7.48 -15.02
CA ARG A 257 6.94 7.05 -13.62
C ARG A 257 5.66 6.55 -12.93
N TYR A 258 4.55 6.40 -13.67
CA TYR A 258 3.30 5.94 -13.10
C TYR A 258 3.33 4.43 -12.82
N VAL A 259 2.99 4.04 -11.59
CA VAL A 259 3.02 2.65 -11.10
C VAL A 259 1.64 2.08 -10.75
N GLY A 260 0.56 2.85 -10.90
CA GLY A 260 -0.75 2.42 -10.39
C GLY A 260 -0.81 2.64 -8.89
N GLY A 261 -0.61 1.60 -8.07
CA GLY A 261 -0.72 1.71 -6.61
C GLY A 261 -2.14 1.42 -6.16
N TYR A 262 -3.10 2.30 -6.45
CA TYR A 262 -4.55 2.22 -6.15
C TYR A 262 -4.92 1.97 -4.69
N PHE A 263 -4.43 0.92 -4.05
CA PHE A 263 -4.61 0.59 -2.63
C PHE A 263 -6.06 0.78 -2.18
N TRP A 264 -6.91 -0.17 -2.62
CA TRP A 264 -8.34 -0.17 -2.30
C TRP A 264 -8.59 -0.14 -0.79
N TRP A 265 -9.19 0.96 -0.34
CA TRP A 265 -9.71 1.13 1.01
C TRP A 265 -11.17 0.61 1.05
N SER A 266 -11.46 -0.58 1.57
CA SER A 266 -10.60 -1.45 2.39
C SER A 266 -10.76 -2.93 2.08
N PHE A 267 -9.67 -3.59 1.68
CA PHE A 267 -9.63 -5.00 1.25
C PHE A 267 -10.03 -5.96 2.37
N ARG A 268 -9.58 -5.74 3.60
CA ARG A 268 -9.93 -6.60 4.73
C ARG A 268 -11.45 -6.66 4.96
N GLN A 269 -12.15 -5.55 4.80
CA GLN A 269 -13.60 -5.45 5.01
C GLN A 269 -14.34 -6.00 3.80
N ASP A 270 -13.88 -5.68 2.59
CA ASP A 270 -14.65 -5.96 1.39
C ASP A 270 -14.43 -7.37 0.84
N MET A 271 -13.26 -7.96 1.10
CA MET A 271 -12.75 -9.08 0.33
C MET A 271 -12.24 -10.23 1.21
N VAL A 272 -12.30 -10.10 2.54
CA VAL A 272 -11.95 -11.17 3.50
C VAL A 272 -13.20 -11.64 4.25
N PRO A 273 -13.55 -12.94 4.19
CA PRO A 273 -12.88 -14.01 3.44
C PRO A 273 -13.10 -13.87 1.92
N ARG A 274 -12.23 -14.51 1.12
CA ARG A 274 -12.27 -14.45 -0.36
C ARG A 274 -13.55 -14.97 -1.02
N SER A 275 -14.46 -15.57 -0.25
CA SER A 275 -15.81 -15.91 -0.71
C SER A 275 -16.71 -14.68 -0.88
N ARG A 276 -16.31 -13.50 -0.38
CA ARG A 276 -17.03 -12.24 -0.61
C ARG A 276 -17.00 -11.87 -2.10
N PRO A 277 -18.11 -11.40 -2.68
CA PRO A 277 -18.20 -11.11 -4.12
C PRO A 277 -17.14 -10.12 -4.64
N LEU A 278 -16.79 -9.09 -3.85
CA LEU A 278 -15.82 -8.07 -4.26
C LEU A 278 -14.40 -8.62 -4.46
N TRP A 279 -14.06 -9.75 -3.83
CA TRP A 279 -12.76 -10.40 -4.04
C TRP A 279 -12.55 -10.80 -5.52
N ARG A 280 -13.58 -11.32 -6.19
CA ARG A 280 -13.49 -11.66 -7.62
C ARG A 280 -13.37 -10.43 -8.52
N HIS A 281 -13.91 -9.30 -8.06
CA HIS A 281 -13.86 -8.04 -8.82
C HIS A 281 -12.47 -7.40 -8.74
N ILE A 282 -11.81 -7.42 -7.58
CA ILE A 282 -10.43 -6.95 -7.48
C ILE A 282 -9.48 -7.85 -8.27
N ASP A 283 -9.67 -9.17 -8.22
CA ASP A 283 -8.84 -10.13 -8.96
C ASP A 283 -8.97 -9.92 -10.47
N ALA A 284 -10.21 -9.80 -10.97
CA ALA A 284 -10.44 -9.47 -12.38
C ALA A 284 -9.80 -8.13 -12.78
N ALA A 285 -9.83 -7.13 -11.89
CA ALA A 285 -9.19 -5.85 -12.15
C ALA A 285 -7.66 -5.99 -12.24
N PHE A 286 -7.03 -6.75 -11.33
CA PHE A 286 -5.60 -7.06 -11.36
C PHE A 286 -5.19 -7.72 -12.67
N GLN A 287 -5.96 -8.69 -13.18
CA GLN A 287 -5.67 -9.35 -14.46
C GLN A 287 -5.67 -8.38 -15.65
N THR A 288 -6.44 -7.30 -15.56
CA THR A 288 -6.58 -6.30 -16.65
C THR A 288 -5.66 -5.08 -16.49
N MET A 289 -5.07 -4.88 -15.31
CA MET A 289 -4.12 -3.81 -15.07
C MET A 289 -2.94 -3.97 -16.03
N ARG A 290 -2.70 -2.93 -16.84
CA ARG A 290 -1.62 -2.96 -17.82
C ARG A 290 -0.29 -2.98 -17.10
N ALA A 291 0.43 -4.10 -17.18
CA ALA A 291 1.81 -4.14 -16.80
C ALA A 291 2.66 -3.40 -17.86
N ARG A 292 3.07 -2.16 -17.58
CA ARG A 292 4.15 -1.54 -18.37
C ARG A 292 5.46 -2.28 -18.05
N PRO A 293 6.32 -2.55 -19.05
CA PRO A 293 7.65 -3.07 -18.80
C PRO A 293 8.41 -2.11 -17.86
N PRO A 294 9.26 -2.62 -16.96
CA PRO A 294 10.05 -1.77 -16.07
C PRO A 294 10.90 -0.78 -16.87
N ALA A 295 10.73 0.52 -16.60
CA ALA A 295 11.69 1.54 -17.04
C ALA A 295 12.71 1.77 -15.91
N PRO A 296 14.03 1.80 -16.20
CA PRO A 296 15.02 2.16 -15.19
C PRO A 296 14.77 3.58 -14.67
N LEU A 297 14.80 3.76 -13.35
CA LEU A 297 14.88 5.10 -12.76
C LEU A 297 16.26 5.69 -13.09
N THR A 298 16.33 6.60 -14.06
CA THR A 298 17.52 7.44 -14.25
C THR A 298 17.62 8.38 -13.05
N ARG A 299 18.62 8.13 -12.19
CA ARG A 299 19.03 9.04 -11.11
C ARG A 299 19.75 10.25 -11.68
#